data_AF-A0AAD9E455-F1
#
_entry.id   AF-A0AAD9E455-F1
#
_cell.length_a   1.000
_cell.length_b   1.000
_cell.length_c   1.000
_cell.angle_alpha   90.00
_cell.angle_beta   90.00
_cell.angle_gamma   90.00
#
_symmetry.space_group_name_H-M   'P 1'
#
loop_
_entity.id
_entity.type
_entity.pdbx_description
1 polymer ?
#
loop_
_entity_poly.entity_id
_entity_poly.type
_entity_poly.pdbx_seq_one_letter_code
_entity_poly.pdbx_strand_id
1 'polypeptide(L)'
;METNTVKMAPVSPSLHTTARISYSRDALISLNLHSTHLKPSVTPDPRWPTEILRENKRCGARKRPRGKRAGVRNRLRARAHRAPLPSILLANVQSLDNKLDDLRARIKFQRDIRDCNLLCFTESWLNPAVPNHAIQPAEFFSVHRMDRTADSGKSRGGGVCVMVNNSWCNNANVVTLTRSCSPNLELLALKLRPFYLSQEFTLVIINTVYIPPQANMDTALCELHEALTQLQTQHRDAALIVVGDFNSANLRRAVPNLYQHVTFPTRGNRTLDHCYTPYKDSYKALAHPPFGKSDHAAISIIPKYKQRLKREAPVQREVARCTDQSVDDLQDALDDADWDMFRRSTDDVSEFMEAVVGFIGKLVDDMIPRTTIKKFPNQKPWVDRTIREALNSCTAAYTTGIISGNMDEYKSAAYGVRRVVREETRDTVPAEWLKIPVAGTMDDHGLQEPTLRTDECR
;
A
#
# COMPACT_ATOMS: atom_id res chain seq x y z
N MET A 1 68.78 37.80 10.91
CA MET A 1 68.15 38.12 12.21
C MET A 1 67.24 36.95 12.57
N GLU A 2 67.64 36.26 13.63
CA GLU A 2 66.83 35.54 14.63
C GLU A 2 65.71 34.63 14.10
N THR A 3 65.92 33.31 13.97
CA THR A 3 65.77 32.30 15.04
C THR A 3 64.64 32.58 16.03
N ASN A 4 63.63 31.72 16.06
CA ASN A 4 63.29 31.02 17.29
C ASN A 4 62.57 29.69 17.03
N THR A 5 63.36 28.64 17.17
CA THR A 5 62.99 27.25 17.43
C THR A 5 62.27 27.09 18.77
N VAL A 6 61.31 26.16 18.86
CA VAL A 6 61.14 25.35 20.08
C VAL A 6 61.34 23.89 19.72
N LYS A 7 62.37 23.33 20.33
CA LYS A 7 62.82 21.93 20.24
C LYS A 7 61.87 21.02 21.02
N MET A 8 61.55 19.87 20.43
CA MET A 8 61.19 18.64 21.13
C MET A 8 62.40 17.69 21.06
N ALA A 9 62.76 17.07 22.17
CA ALA A 9 63.62 15.87 22.24
C ALA A 9 63.42 15.19 23.61
N PRO A 10 63.78 13.90 23.80
CA PRO A 10 64.15 12.84 22.83
C PRO A 10 63.20 11.62 22.96
N VAL A 11 63.21 10.58 22.13
CA VAL A 11 64.15 9.45 22.15
C VAL A 11 63.81 8.53 20.95
N SER A 12 64.82 8.21 20.17
CA SER A 12 64.90 7.31 19.00
C SER A 12 64.88 5.82 19.43
N PRO A 13 65.08 4.80 18.55
CA PRO A 13 64.97 4.72 17.08
C PRO A 13 64.23 3.42 16.60
N SER A 14 63.86 3.33 15.33
CA SER A 14 64.23 2.16 14.50
C SER A 14 63.78 2.34 13.05
N LEU A 15 64.68 1.94 12.16
CA LEU A 15 64.67 2.15 10.73
C LEU A 15 63.66 1.24 10.01
N HIS A 16 62.80 1.83 9.20
CA HIS A 16 62.38 1.25 7.92
C HIS A 16 62.19 2.37 6.89
N THR A 17 63.18 2.49 6.01
CA THR A 17 63.21 3.43 4.90
C THR A 17 62.20 3.01 3.82
N THR A 18 60.98 3.54 3.86
CA THR A 18 60.07 3.45 2.71
C THR A 18 60.44 4.57 1.73
N ALA A 19 61.10 4.21 0.62
CA ALA A 19 61.35 5.13 -0.49
C ALA A 19 60.01 5.70 -0.97
N ARG A 20 59.81 7.00 -0.81
CA ARG A 20 58.59 7.70 -1.21
C ARG A 20 58.66 7.94 -2.71
N ILE A 21 58.05 7.05 -3.50
CA ILE A 21 57.98 7.21 -4.96
C ILE A 21 56.98 8.34 -5.25
N SER A 22 57.47 9.45 -5.80
CA SER A 22 56.64 10.57 -6.24
C SER A 22 56.60 10.61 -7.77
N TYR A 23 55.40 10.50 -8.34
CA TYR A 23 55.19 10.68 -9.78
C TYR A 23 54.76 12.11 -10.08
N SER A 24 55.31 12.71 -11.14
CA SER A 24 54.84 14.00 -11.64
C SER A 24 53.48 13.84 -12.35
N ARG A 25 52.69 14.91 -12.37
CA ARG A 25 51.36 14.93 -13.01
C ARG A 25 51.41 14.49 -14.47
N ASP A 26 52.44 14.94 -15.20
CA ASP A 26 52.59 14.62 -16.62
C ASP A 26 53.04 13.17 -16.86
N ALA A 27 53.78 12.57 -15.92
CA ALA A 27 54.14 11.16 -15.96
C ALA A 27 52.93 10.23 -15.71
N LEU A 28 51.94 10.66 -14.93
CA LEU A 28 50.69 9.92 -14.74
C LEU A 28 49.76 10.02 -15.95
N ILE A 29 49.77 11.15 -16.66
CA ILE A 29 48.94 11.35 -17.86
C ILE A 29 49.50 10.54 -19.05
N SER A 30 50.82 10.45 -19.19
CA SER A 30 51.45 9.66 -20.28
C SER A 30 51.26 8.14 -20.13
N LEU A 31 51.11 7.63 -18.91
CA LEU A 31 50.76 6.23 -18.64
C LEU A 31 49.34 5.88 -19.13
N ASN A 32 48.41 6.84 -19.09
CA ASN A 32 47.02 6.61 -19.51
C ASN A 32 46.87 6.60 -21.05
N LEU A 33 47.75 7.30 -21.77
CA LEU A 33 47.79 7.33 -23.24
C LEU A 33 48.35 6.05 -23.87
N HIS A 34 49.20 5.31 -23.16
CA HIS A 34 49.74 4.02 -23.63
C HIS A 34 48.85 2.81 -23.26
N SER A 35 47.84 2.99 -22.40
CA SER A 35 46.99 1.90 -21.91
C SER A 35 45.69 1.69 -22.70
N THR A 36 45.44 2.48 -23.75
CA THR A 36 44.18 2.45 -24.53
C THR A 36 44.11 1.37 -25.61
N HIS A 37 45.20 0.63 -25.88
CA HIS A 37 45.23 -0.39 -26.94
C HIS A 37 45.56 -1.83 -26.50
N LEU A 38 45.61 -2.12 -25.20
CA LEU A 38 45.74 -3.49 -24.71
C LEU A 38 44.61 -3.81 -23.75
N LYS A 39 43.63 -4.61 -24.19
CA LYS A 39 42.73 -5.34 -23.28
C LYS A 39 43.62 -6.29 -22.47
N PRO A 40 43.80 -6.14 -21.15
CA PRO A 40 44.53 -7.14 -20.41
C PRO A 40 43.62 -8.35 -20.28
N SER A 41 43.89 -9.41 -21.05
CA SER A 41 43.49 -10.75 -20.66
C SER A 41 44.33 -11.09 -19.44
N VAL A 42 43.83 -10.74 -18.25
CA VAL A 42 44.43 -11.13 -16.99
C VAL A 42 44.29 -12.65 -16.89
N THR A 43 45.33 -13.38 -17.26
CA THR A 43 45.47 -14.78 -16.90
C THR A 43 45.82 -14.84 -15.41
N PRO A 44 45.01 -15.51 -14.57
CA PRO A 44 45.28 -15.56 -13.13
C PRO A 44 46.57 -16.34 -12.85
N ASP A 45 47.45 -15.79 -12.03
CA ASP A 45 48.64 -16.48 -11.52
C ASP A 45 48.21 -17.64 -10.59
N PRO A 46 48.70 -18.87 -10.80
CA PRO A 46 48.28 -20.06 -10.06
C PRO A 46 48.62 -20.04 -8.55
N ARG A 47 49.33 -19.02 -8.03
CA ARG A 47 49.65 -18.90 -6.59
C ARG A 47 48.66 -18.09 -5.77
N TRP A 48 47.57 -17.61 -6.36
CA TRP A 48 46.62 -16.76 -5.66
C TRP A 48 45.76 -17.56 -4.67
N PRO A 49 45.47 -17.02 -3.47
CA PRO A 49 44.55 -17.65 -2.53
C PRO A 49 43.19 -17.93 -3.19
N THR A 50 42.65 -19.13 -2.96
CA THR A 50 41.43 -19.61 -3.60
C THR A 50 40.20 -18.72 -3.35
N GLU A 51 40.21 -17.86 -2.32
CA GLU A 51 39.14 -16.89 -2.10
C GLU A 51 39.07 -15.76 -3.13
N ILE A 52 40.19 -15.42 -3.79
CA ILE A 52 40.30 -14.32 -4.76
C ILE A 52 39.94 -14.79 -6.18
N LEU A 53 40.08 -16.08 -6.46
CA LEU A 53 39.71 -16.74 -7.72
C LEU A 53 38.19 -16.99 -7.81
N ARG A 54 37.36 -15.95 -7.80
CA ARG A 54 35.96 -16.07 -8.21
C ARG A 54 35.85 -15.90 -9.72
N GLU A 55 35.78 -17.02 -10.44
CA GLU A 55 35.36 -17.04 -11.84
C GLU A 55 34.02 -16.30 -11.99
N ASN A 56 34.04 -15.20 -12.75
CA ASN A 56 32.83 -14.56 -13.26
C ASN A 56 32.21 -15.49 -14.30
N LYS A 57 31.40 -16.46 -13.85
CA LYS A 57 30.57 -17.28 -14.72
C LYS A 57 29.61 -16.37 -15.50
N ARG A 58 29.93 -16.19 -16.77
CA ARG A 58 29.08 -15.55 -17.78
C ARG A 58 27.71 -16.22 -17.81
N CYS A 59 26.72 -15.40 -18.10
CA CYS A 59 25.28 -15.66 -18.26
C CYS A 59 24.87 -17.13 -18.52
N GLY A 60 24.11 -17.71 -17.59
CA GLY A 60 23.43 -18.98 -17.76
C GLY A 60 22.81 -19.45 -16.46
N ALA A 61 21.50 -19.67 -16.45
CA ALA A 61 20.62 -19.96 -15.31
C ALA A 61 20.30 -18.75 -14.41
N ARG A 62 19.06 -18.25 -14.51
CA ARG A 62 18.40 -17.38 -13.53
C ARG A 62 18.45 -18.08 -12.16
N LYS A 63 19.50 -17.82 -11.38
CA LYS A 63 19.54 -18.18 -9.97
C LYS A 63 18.40 -17.42 -9.30
N ARG A 64 17.29 -18.10 -9.02
CA ARG A 64 16.26 -17.57 -8.10
C ARG A 64 17.02 -17.13 -6.85
N PRO A 65 16.98 -15.86 -6.45
CA PRO A 65 17.73 -15.43 -5.29
C PRO A 65 17.22 -16.23 -4.08
N ARG A 66 18.10 -17.10 -3.54
CA ARG A 66 17.89 -17.79 -2.26
C ARG A 66 17.35 -16.76 -1.27
N GLY A 67 16.24 -17.08 -0.63
CA GLY A 67 15.49 -16.17 0.23
C GLY A 67 16.37 -15.56 1.33
N LYS A 68 16.82 -14.32 1.12
CA LYS A 68 17.42 -13.54 2.20
C LYS A 68 16.33 -13.28 3.24
N ARG A 69 16.60 -13.60 4.52
CA ARG A 69 15.69 -13.40 5.67
C ARG A 69 15.12 -11.96 5.77
N ALA A 70 15.76 -10.98 5.10
CA ALA A 70 15.33 -9.58 5.00
C ALA A 70 14.50 -9.22 3.75
N GLY A 71 14.05 -10.18 2.94
CA GLY A 71 13.42 -9.90 1.64
C GLY A 71 12.20 -8.97 1.68
N VAL A 72 11.38 -9.06 2.74
CA VAL A 72 10.22 -8.18 2.92
C VAL A 72 10.64 -6.75 3.26
N ARG A 73 11.58 -6.56 4.20
CA ARG A 73 12.11 -5.24 4.59
C ARG A 73 12.87 -4.57 3.45
N ASN A 74 13.69 -5.30 2.71
CA ASN A 74 14.39 -4.77 1.54
C ASN A 74 13.43 -4.40 0.40
N ARG A 75 12.38 -5.20 0.20
CA ARG A 75 11.30 -4.85 -0.74
C ARG A 75 10.58 -3.57 -0.33
N LEU A 76 10.30 -3.41 0.96
CA LEU A 76 9.71 -2.17 1.49
C LEU A 76 10.66 -0.99 1.26
N ARG A 77 11.95 -1.10 1.56
CA ARG A 77 12.93 -0.03 1.30
C ARG A 77 13.03 0.37 -0.17
N ALA A 78 12.86 -0.58 -1.08
CA ALA A 78 12.84 -0.29 -2.52
C ALA A 78 11.52 0.34 -3.00
N ARG A 79 10.41 0.09 -2.30
CA ARG A 79 9.04 0.48 -2.69
C ARG A 79 8.21 0.90 -1.48
N ALA A 80 8.68 1.89 -0.72
CA ALA A 80 8.11 2.23 0.58
C ALA A 80 6.63 2.61 0.50
N HIS A 81 6.27 3.41 -0.50
CA HIS A 81 4.91 3.91 -0.70
C HIS A 81 4.08 3.13 -1.73
N ARG A 82 4.63 2.05 -2.29
CA ARG A 82 3.95 1.20 -3.29
C ARG A 82 3.72 -0.24 -2.81
N ALA A 83 3.73 -0.44 -1.50
CA ALA A 83 3.34 -1.70 -0.91
C ALA A 83 1.80 -1.88 -1.02
N PRO A 84 1.29 -3.11 -1.20
CA PRO A 84 -0.15 -3.36 -1.28
C PRO A 84 -0.96 -2.91 -0.05
N LEU A 85 -0.33 -2.98 1.12
CA LEU A 85 -0.85 -2.50 2.40
C LEU A 85 0.20 -1.56 3.02
N PRO A 86 -0.19 -0.55 3.83
CA PRO A 86 0.73 0.41 4.41
C PRO A 86 1.67 -0.23 5.44
N SER A 87 2.89 0.28 5.56
CA SER A 87 3.73 0.07 6.74
C SER A 87 3.30 0.98 7.88
N ILE A 88 3.31 0.45 9.11
CA ILE A 88 2.81 1.15 10.29
C ILE A 88 3.87 1.07 11.38
N LEU A 89 4.16 2.19 12.04
CA LEU A 89 4.87 2.22 13.31
C LEU A 89 3.85 2.42 14.43
N LEU A 90 3.72 1.46 15.33
CA LEU A 90 2.86 1.53 16.50
C LEU A 90 3.72 1.74 17.75
N ALA A 91 3.39 2.71 18.59
CA ALA A 91 4.02 2.84 19.90
C ALA A 91 3.09 3.50 20.92
N ASN A 92 3.03 2.94 22.12
CA ASN A 92 2.55 3.67 23.29
C ASN A 92 3.67 4.61 23.75
N VAL A 93 3.46 5.91 23.55
CA VAL A 93 4.51 6.91 23.75
C VAL A 93 4.51 7.43 25.17
N GLN A 94 3.41 7.41 25.93
CA GLN A 94 3.32 7.99 27.28
C GLN A 94 3.87 9.42 27.33
N SER A 95 3.14 10.39 26.77
CA SER A 95 3.56 11.77 26.49
C SER A 95 4.43 11.92 25.24
N LEU A 96 3.79 12.39 24.16
CA LEU A 96 4.46 12.67 22.90
C LEU A 96 5.36 13.91 22.97
N ASP A 97 4.92 14.98 23.66
CA ASP A 97 5.64 16.26 23.73
C ASP A 97 7.09 16.10 24.20
N ASN A 98 7.30 15.27 25.23
CA ASN A 98 8.63 15.00 25.78
C ASN A 98 9.52 14.14 24.86
N LYS A 99 8.97 13.58 23.79
CA LYS A 99 9.62 12.58 22.91
C LYS A 99 9.64 13.04 21.45
N LEU A 100 9.25 14.28 21.16
CA LEU A 100 9.28 14.85 19.81
C LEU A 100 10.70 14.89 19.24
N ASP A 101 11.71 15.20 20.05
CA ASP A 101 13.10 15.25 19.58
C ASP A 101 13.66 13.85 19.27
N ASP A 102 13.32 12.83 20.06
CA ASP A 102 13.66 11.42 19.76
C ASP A 102 12.95 10.99 18.47
N LEU A 103 11.67 11.35 18.29
CA LEU A 103 10.93 11.07 17.07
C LEU A 103 11.56 11.74 15.84
N ARG A 104 11.91 13.02 15.94
CA ARG A 104 12.59 13.78 14.87
C ARG A 104 13.94 13.16 14.53
N ALA A 105 14.74 12.80 15.53
CA ALA A 105 16.02 12.12 15.33
C ALA A 105 15.84 10.77 14.63
N ARG A 106 14.87 9.96 15.06
CA ARG A 106 14.56 8.68 14.43
C ARG A 106 14.10 8.83 12.98
N ILE A 107 13.25 9.81 12.68
CA ILE A 107 12.84 10.12 11.30
C ILE A 107 14.03 10.59 10.46
N LYS A 108 14.96 11.36 11.02
CA LYS A 108 16.14 11.84 10.30
C LYS A 108 17.15 10.73 9.99
N PHE A 109 17.44 9.86 10.96
CA PHE A 109 18.52 8.88 10.88
C PHE A 109 18.05 7.46 10.51
N GLN A 110 16.82 7.08 10.84
CA GLN A 110 16.28 5.75 10.56
C GLN A 110 15.36 5.76 9.36
N ARG A 111 15.89 5.30 8.22
CA ARG A 111 15.15 5.21 6.95
C ARG A 111 13.82 4.45 7.07
N ASP A 112 13.77 3.40 7.88
CA ASP A 112 12.55 2.59 8.02
C ASP A 112 11.40 3.33 8.72
N ILE A 113 11.71 4.30 9.59
CA ILE A 113 10.72 5.16 10.26
C ILE A 113 10.37 6.34 9.36
N ARG A 114 11.36 6.94 8.70
CA ARG A 114 11.17 8.03 7.75
C ARG A 114 10.25 7.67 6.59
N ASP A 115 10.51 6.52 5.97
CA ASP A 115 9.80 6.05 4.80
C ASP A 115 8.51 5.27 5.22
N CYS A 116 8.19 5.23 6.52
CA CYS A 116 6.97 4.59 7.02
C CYS A 116 5.73 5.37 6.57
N ASN A 117 4.65 4.65 6.27
CA ASN A 117 3.43 5.24 5.72
C ASN A 117 2.56 5.87 6.82
N LEU A 118 2.48 5.21 7.97
CA LEU A 118 1.63 5.58 9.10
C LEU A 118 2.41 5.47 10.42
N LEU A 119 2.34 6.49 11.26
CA LEU A 119 2.81 6.45 12.64
C LEU A 119 1.60 6.52 13.56
N CYS A 120 1.33 5.47 14.30
CA CYS A 120 0.22 5.35 15.24
C CYS A 120 0.76 5.41 16.67
N PHE A 121 0.33 6.42 17.42
CA PHE A 121 0.74 6.65 18.79
C PHE A 121 -0.47 6.56 19.72
N THR A 122 -0.34 5.77 20.78
CA THR A 122 -1.26 5.75 21.91
C THR A 122 -0.64 6.49 23.09
N GLU A 123 -1.49 6.98 23.99
CA GLU A 123 -1.08 7.81 25.12
C GLU A 123 -0.26 9.04 24.69
N SER A 124 -0.78 9.78 23.71
CA SER A 124 -0.13 11.00 23.22
C SER A 124 -0.05 12.09 24.30
N TRP A 125 -1.03 12.11 25.23
CA TRP A 125 -1.20 13.09 26.31
C TRP A 125 -1.28 14.54 25.81
N LEU A 126 -1.65 14.71 24.54
CA LEU A 126 -1.82 16.02 23.92
C LEU A 126 -3.10 16.68 24.41
N ASN A 127 -3.11 18.01 24.30
CA ASN A 127 -4.28 18.83 24.60
C ASN A 127 -4.63 19.72 23.39
N PRO A 128 -5.89 20.19 23.31
CA PRO A 128 -6.33 21.09 22.24
C PRO A 128 -5.54 22.41 22.16
N ALA A 129 -4.89 22.85 23.25
CA ALA A 129 -4.10 24.08 23.27
C ALA A 129 -2.78 23.95 22.51
N VAL A 130 -2.21 22.74 22.39
CA VAL A 130 -1.04 22.51 21.55
C VAL A 130 -1.49 22.42 20.10
N PRO A 131 -1.01 23.29 19.19
CA PRO A 131 -1.40 23.24 17.79
C PRO A 131 -0.71 22.09 17.04
N ASN A 132 -1.36 21.57 15.98
CA ASN A 132 -0.85 20.42 15.22
C ASN A 132 0.56 20.66 14.62
N HIS A 133 0.88 21.89 14.22
CA HIS A 133 2.18 22.24 13.66
C HIS A 133 3.34 22.06 14.67
N ALA A 134 3.06 22.21 15.98
CA ALA A 134 4.09 22.04 17.01
C ALA A 134 4.52 20.58 17.18
N ILE A 135 3.59 19.66 16.93
CA ILE A 135 3.75 18.21 17.11
C ILE A 135 4.22 17.54 15.81
N GLN A 136 4.12 18.23 14.68
CA GLN A 136 4.54 17.73 13.38
C GLN A 136 6.06 17.45 13.42
N PRO A 137 6.48 16.17 13.25
CA PRO A 137 7.89 15.83 13.37
C PRO A 137 8.69 16.20 12.11
N ALA A 138 8.02 16.27 10.95
CA ALA A 138 8.58 16.74 9.70
C ALA A 138 7.46 17.23 8.78
N GLU A 139 7.77 18.15 7.87
CA GLU A 139 6.80 18.78 6.96
C GLU A 139 5.99 17.79 6.10
N PHE A 140 6.57 16.61 5.83
CA PHE A 140 5.92 15.57 5.04
C PHE A 140 5.02 14.63 5.85
N PHE A 141 4.76 14.89 7.14
CA PHE A 141 3.76 14.15 7.93
C PHE A 141 2.56 15.02 8.26
N SER A 142 1.35 14.54 7.96
CA SER A 142 0.10 15.16 8.40
C SER A 142 -0.38 14.54 9.71
N VAL A 143 -0.75 15.38 10.68
CA VAL A 143 -1.16 14.93 12.04
C VAL A 143 -2.67 14.89 12.16
N HIS A 144 -3.19 13.73 12.57
CA HIS A 144 -4.60 13.53 12.92
C HIS A 144 -4.66 12.96 14.33
N ARG A 145 -5.37 13.62 15.24
CA ARG A 145 -5.41 13.22 16.64
C ARG A 145 -6.82 13.24 17.20
N MET A 146 -6.99 12.45 18.26
CA MET A 146 -8.10 12.51 19.18
C MET A 146 -7.52 12.78 20.57
N ASP A 147 -7.71 14.00 21.05
CA ASP A 147 -7.28 14.41 22.37
C ASP A 147 -8.31 13.97 23.42
N ARG A 148 -7.85 13.81 24.65
CA ARG A 148 -8.72 13.43 25.76
C ARG A 148 -9.77 14.52 26.03
N THR A 149 -11.03 14.11 26.15
CA THR A 149 -12.11 14.98 26.66
C THR A 149 -12.44 14.64 28.11
N ALA A 150 -13.22 15.52 28.77
CA ALA A 150 -13.70 15.30 30.14
C ALA A 150 -14.45 13.96 30.29
N ASP A 151 -15.09 13.51 29.20
CA ASP A 151 -15.90 12.29 29.12
C ASP A 151 -15.10 10.99 29.33
N SER A 152 -13.77 11.05 29.19
CA SER A 152 -12.88 9.91 29.49
C SER A 152 -12.86 9.53 30.98
N GLY A 153 -13.31 10.41 31.89
CA GLY A 153 -13.31 10.17 33.33
C GLY A 153 -11.92 10.06 33.97
N LYS A 154 -10.83 10.24 33.21
CA LYS A 154 -9.45 10.13 33.72
C LYS A 154 -8.90 11.47 34.16
N SER A 155 -8.03 11.47 35.16
CA SER A 155 -7.30 12.67 35.58
C SER A 155 -5.95 12.85 34.85
N ARG A 156 -5.33 11.75 34.38
CA ARG A 156 -4.02 11.76 33.69
C ARG A 156 -3.99 10.74 32.55
N GLY A 157 -3.21 11.07 31.52
CA GLY A 157 -2.92 10.21 30.38
C GLY A 157 -4.00 10.15 29.29
N GLY A 158 -3.85 9.24 28.33
CA GLY A 158 -4.76 9.05 27.19
C GLY A 158 -4.41 9.83 25.92
N GLY A 159 -5.33 9.84 24.98
CA GLY A 159 -5.18 10.44 23.66
C GLY A 159 -4.56 9.48 22.65
N VAL A 160 -5.06 9.56 21.42
CA VAL A 160 -4.61 8.78 20.28
C VAL A 160 -4.19 9.72 19.16
N CYS A 161 -3.05 9.45 18.53
CA CYS A 161 -2.52 10.27 17.44
C CYS A 161 -2.06 9.38 16.28
N VAL A 162 -2.42 9.75 15.07
CA VAL A 162 -1.99 9.12 13.83
C VAL A 162 -1.34 10.17 12.94
N MET A 163 -0.12 9.90 12.51
CA MET A 163 0.61 10.73 11.55
C MET A 163 0.69 9.99 10.22
N VAL A 164 0.29 10.67 9.14
CA VAL A 164 0.23 10.12 7.79
C VAL A 164 1.34 10.71 6.94
N ASN A 165 2.09 9.87 6.24
CA ASN A 165 3.15 10.34 5.34
C ASN A 165 2.56 10.88 4.03
N ASN A 166 2.82 12.16 3.73
CA ASN A 166 2.34 12.88 2.56
C ASN A 166 2.90 12.32 1.25
N SER A 167 4.04 11.63 1.27
CA SER A 167 4.59 10.92 0.11
C SER A 167 3.80 9.64 -0.25
N TRP A 168 2.97 9.16 0.68
CA TRP A 168 2.12 7.98 0.48
C TRP A 168 0.66 8.34 0.23
N CYS A 169 0.12 9.30 0.99
CA CYS A 169 -1.26 9.76 0.88
C CYS A 169 -1.31 11.27 1.03
N ASN A 170 -1.93 11.97 0.07
CA ASN A 170 -2.17 13.40 0.20
C ASN A 170 -3.13 13.69 1.37
N ASN A 171 -2.89 14.78 2.10
CA ASN A 171 -3.74 15.21 3.22
C ASN A 171 -5.21 15.42 2.79
N ALA A 172 -5.45 15.91 1.57
CA ALA A 172 -6.80 16.07 1.01
C ALA A 172 -7.57 14.74 0.85
N ASN A 173 -6.86 13.61 0.81
CA ASN A 173 -7.43 12.27 0.69
C ASN A 173 -7.57 11.56 2.05
N VAL A 174 -7.25 12.25 3.14
CA VAL A 174 -7.43 11.75 4.50
C VAL A 174 -8.72 12.33 5.07
N VAL A 175 -9.65 11.45 5.43
CA VAL A 175 -10.93 11.83 6.05
C VAL A 175 -11.03 11.18 7.41
N THR A 176 -11.32 11.97 8.44
CA THR A 176 -11.62 11.41 9.77
C THR A 176 -13.04 10.88 9.77
N LEU A 177 -13.22 9.58 9.98
CA LEU A 177 -14.54 8.94 10.00
C LEU A 177 -15.16 8.99 11.39
N THR A 178 -14.37 8.61 12.41
CA THR A 178 -14.86 8.47 13.77
C THR A 178 -13.82 8.98 14.76
N ARG A 179 -14.29 9.77 15.72
CA ARG A 179 -13.57 10.19 16.91
C ARG A 179 -14.44 9.81 18.09
N SER A 180 -14.01 8.85 18.90
CA SER A 180 -14.71 8.52 20.14
C SER A 180 -13.75 8.61 21.31
N CYS A 181 -14.24 9.20 22.39
CA CYS A 181 -13.58 9.29 23.68
C CYS A 181 -14.63 8.92 24.71
N SER A 182 -14.66 7.64 25.08
CA SER A 182 -15.48 7.11 26.15
C SER A 182 -14.57 6.75 27.34
N PRO A 183 -15.11 6.55 28.55
CA PRO A 183 -14.29 6.11 29.68
C PRO A 183 -13.68 4.73 29.45
N ASN A 184 -14.23 3.94 28.52
CA ASN A 184 -13.82 2.57 28.22
C ASN A 184 -13.00 2.44 26.93
N LEU A 185 -13.12 3.39 25.99
CA LEU A 185 -12.53 3.29 24.66
C LEU A 185 -12.18 4.67 24.10
N GLU A 186 -10.93 4.82 23.66
CA GLU A 186 -10.50 5.95 22.86
C GLU A 186 -10.16 5.44 21.45
N LEU A 187 -10.90 5.89 20.44
CA LEU A 187 -10.77 5.42 19.06
C LEU A 187 -10.69 6.59 18.07
N LEU A 188 -9.72 6.49 17.17
CA LEU A 188 -9.57 7.35 16.01
C LEU A 188 -9.58 6.50 14.73
N ALA A 189 -10.61 6.69 13.91
CA ALA A 189 -10.75 6.01 12.61
C ALA A 189 -10.50 6.99 11.45
N LEU A 190 -9.55 6.68 10.58
CA LEU A 190 -9.22 7.48 9.40
C LEU A 190 -9.43 6.67 8.12
N LYS A 191 -10.11 7.29 7.16
CA LYS A 191 -10.20 6.88 5.76
C LYS A 191 -9.04 7.48 4.98
N LEU A 192 -8.29 6.62 4.30
CA LEU A 192 -7.06 6.97 3.59
C LEU A 192 -7.13 6.46 2.15
N ARG A 193 -6.87 7.33 1.19
CA ARG A 193 -6.72 6.95 -0.23
C ARG A 193 -5.32 7.29 -0.74
N PRO A 194 -4.36 6.34 -0.64
CA PRO A 194 -2.99 6.57 -1.05
C PRO A 194 -2.84 6.67 -2.57
N PHE A 195 -1.70 7.21 -3.03
CA PHE A 195 -1.39 7.33 -4.46
C PHE A 195 -1.30 5.97 -5.16
N TYR A 196 -0.87 4.94 -4.43
CA TYR A 196 -0.82 3.58 -4.90
C TYR A 196 -1.63 2.68 -3.97
N LEU A 197 -2.66 2.06 -4.51
CA LEU A 197 -3.44 1.02 -3.84
C LEU A 197 -3.59 -0.18 -4.77
N SER A 198 -3.58 -1.39 -4.20
CA SER A 198 -3.84 -2.59 -5.00
C SER A 198 -5.30 -2.60 -5.43
N GLN A 199 -5.60 -3.08 -6.64
CA GLN A 199 -6.98 -3.13 -7.17
C GLN A 199 -7.98 -3.88 -6.28
N GLU A 200 -7.49 -4.74 -5.39
CA GLU A 200 -8.26 -5.46 -4.38
C GLU A 200 -8.88 -4.56 -3.31
N PHE A 201 -8.31 -3.37 -3.09
CA PHE A 201 -8.75 -2.44 -2.06
C PHE A 201 -9.15 -1.13 -2.72
N THR A 202 -10.28 -0.58 -2.32
CA THR A 202 -10.73 0.72 -2.84
C THR A 202 -10.22 1.88 -1.99
N LEU A 203 -10.04 1.65 -0.68
CA LEU A 203 -9.40 2.57 0.26
C LEU A 203 -8.79 1.79 1.44
N VAL A 204 -8.06 2.49 2.31
CA VAL A 204 -7.54 1.93 3.58
C VAL A 204 -8.24 2.62 4.74
N ILE A 205 -8.71 1.85 5.72
CA ILE A 205 -9.24 2.37 6.98
C ILE A 205 -8.29 1.96 8.09
N ILE A 206 -7.71 2.93 8.78
CA ILE A 206 -6.89 2.72 9.96
C ILE A 206 -7.68 3.13 11.20
N ASN A 207 -7.80 2.22 12.16
CA ASN A 207 -8.39 2.45 13.46
C ASN A 207 -7.29 2.39 14.49
N THR A 208 -7.02 3.49 15.17
CA THR A 208 -6.08 3.50 16.29
C THR A 208 -6.87 3.53 17.59
N VAL A 209 -6.61 2.54 18.44
CA VAL A 209 -7.41 2.24 19.63
C VAL A 209 -6.55 2.33 20.88
N TYR A 210 -7.09 2.91 21.94
CA TYR A 210 -6.54 2.82 23.28
C TYR A 210 -7.64 2.42 24.26
N ILE A 211 -7.47 1.27 24.91
CA ILE A 211 -8.37 0.78 25.96
C ILE A 211 -7.67 1.02 27.30
N PRO A 212 -8.23 1.85 28.19
CA PRO A 212 -7.67 2.05 29.52
C PRO A 212 -7.61 0.75 30.34
N PRO A 213 -6.62 0.61 31.25
CA PRO A 213 -6.48 -0.58 32.08
C PRO A 213 -7.62 -0.77 33.09
N GLN A 214 -8.33 0.31 33.46
CA GLN A 214 -9.49 0.27 34.37
C GLN A 214 -10.83 0.18 33.63
N ALA A 215 -10.83 0.11 32.30
CA ALA A 215 -12.05 0.04 31.51
C ALA A 215 -12.83 -1.25 31.73
N ASN A 216 -14.16 -1.18 31.59
CA ASN A 216 -14.96 -2.38 31.42
C ASN A 216 -14.68 -2.98 30.04
N MET A 217 -14.06 -4.17 30.04
CA MET A 217 -13.65 -4.85 28.82
C MET A 217 -14.81 -5.18 27.88
N ASP A 218 -15.95 -5.60 28.42
CA ASP A 218 -17.08 -6.02 27.59
C ASP A 218 -17.71 -4.81 26.90
N THR A 219 -17.89 -3.70 27.63
CA THR A 219 -18.38 -2.44 27.05
C THR A 219 -17.42 -1.88 26.01
N ALA A 220 -16.11 -1.86 26.29
CA ALA A 220 -15.10 -1.39 25.35
C ALA A 220 -15.09 -2.22 24.05
N LEU A 221 -15.22 -3.55 24.17
CA LEU A 221 -15.25 -4.46 23.03
C LEU A 221 -16.56 -4.34 22.23
N CYS A 222 -17.70 -4.12 22.89
CA CYS A 222 -18.97 -3.85 22.22
C CYS A 222 -18.91 -2.53 21.43
N GLU A 223 -18.48 -1.43 22.06
CA GLU A 223 -18.32 -0.14 21.39
C GLU A 223 -17.39 -0.24 20.17
N LEU A 224 -16.27 -0.95 20.33
CA LEU A 224 -15.33 -1.18 19.23
C LEU A 224 -15.94 -2.06 18.13
N HIS A 225 -16.69 -3.10 18.49
CA HIS A 225 -17.35 -3.98 17.53
C HIS A 225 -18.40 -3.25 16.70
N GLU A 226 -19.23 -2.43 17.35
CA GLU A 226 -20.24 -1.60 16.69
C GLU A 226 -19.59 -0.63 15.70
N ALA A 227 -18.54 0.10 16.13
CA ALA A 227 -17.80 1.01 15.28
C ALA A 227 -17.18 0.30 14.07
N LEU A 228 -16.53 -0.85 14.28
CA LEU A 228 -15.93 -1.62 13.19
C LEU A 228 -16.98 -2.16 12.22
N THR A 229 -18.13 -2.61 12.72
CA THR A 229 -19.24 -3.13 11.90
C THR A 229 -19.85 -2.03 11.05
N GLN A 230 -20.04 -0.83 11.61
CA GLN A 230 -20.51 0.34 10.86
C GLN A 230 -19.54 0.70 9.72
N LEU A 231 -18.24 0.73 10.02
CA LEU A 231 -17.19 1.02 9.02
C LEU A 231 -17.14 -0.04 7.92
N GLN A 232 -17.27 -1.32 8.25
CA GLN A 232 -17.33 -2.42 7.27
C GLN A 232 -18.57 -2.34 6.39
N THR A 233 -19.71 -1.95 6.96
CA THR A 233 -20.98 -1.83 6.22
C THR A 233 -20.92 -0.68 5.21
N GLN A 234 -20.38 0.47 5.62
CA GLN A 234 -20.22 1.64 4.75
C GLN A 234 -19.13 1.44 3.68
N HIS A 235 -18.12 0.62 3.97
CA HIS A 235 -16.92 0.49 3.14
C HIS A 235 -16.52 -0.99 2.93
N ARG A 236 -17.36 -1.76 2.21
CA ARG A 236 -17.16 -3.21 2.02
C ARG A 236 -15.82 -3.62 1.40
N ASP A 237 -15.29 -2.85 0.46
CA ASP A 237 -14.03 -3.15 -0.26
C ASP A 237 -12.81 -2.41 0.34
N ALA A 238 -12.92 -1.93 1.58
CA ALA A 238 -11.82 -1.24 2.27
C ALA A 238 -10.85 -2.22 2.95
N ALA A 239 -9.56 -1.90 2.90
CA ALA A 239 -8.57 -2.57 3.73
C ALA A 239 -8.71 -2.07 5.18
N LEU A 240 -9.35 -2.87 6.03
CA LEU A 240 -9.52 -2.57 7.45
C LEU A 240 -8.28 -2.97 8.25
N ILE A 241 -7.73 -2.02 8.99
CA ILE A 241 -6.60 -2.21 9.89
C ILE A 241 -6.96 -1.61 11.25
N VAL A 242 -6.77 -2.40 12.31
CA VAL A 242 -6.99 -1.95 13.69
C VAL A 242 -5.68 -2.12 14.45
N VAL A 243 -5.16 -1.04 15.01
CA VAL A 243 -3.88 -1.00 15.74
C VAL A 243 -4.07 -0.23 17.04
N GLY A 244 -3.28 -0.54 18.05
CA GLY A 244 -3.42 0.16 19.31
C GLY A 244 -2.92 -0.61 20.50
N ASP A 245 -3.16 -0.04 21.67
CA ASP A 245 -2.91 -0.67 22.97
C ASP A 245 -4.26 -1.11 23.55
N PHE A 246 -4.42 -2.42 23.63
CA PHE A 246 -5.65 -3.07 24.07
C PHE A 246 -5.57 -3.48 25.55
N ASN A 247 -4.43 -3.27 26.21
CA ASN A 247 -4.16 -3.75 27.54
C ASN A 247 -4.54 -5.24 27.69
N SER A 248 -5.60 -5.55 28.46
CA SER A 248 -6.05 -6.93 28.71
C SER A 248 -7.09 -7.43 27.70
N ALA A 249 -7.55 -6.58 26.78
CA ALA A 249 -8.67 -6.89 25.89
C ALA A 249 -8.22 -7.71 24.67
N ASN A 250 -8.90 -8.83 24.42
CA ASN A 250 -8.65 -9.68 23.25
C ASN A 250 -9.77 -9.53 22.22
N LEU A 251 -9.48 -8.83 21.12
CA LEU A 251 -10.44 -8.57 20.05
C LEU A 251 -10.94 -9.86 19.36
N ARG A 252 -10.18 -10.97 19.47
CA ARG A 252 -10.62 -12.29 18.96
C ARG A 252 -11.94 -12.76 19.55
N ARG A 253 -12.28 -12.32 20.77
CA ARG A 253 -13.55 -12.68 21.42
C ARG A 253 -14.75 -11.99 20.78
N ALA A 254 -14.57 -10.74 20.32
CA ALA A 254 -15.64 -9.93 19.74
C ALA A 254 -15.70 -10.04 18.20
N VAL A 255 -14.55 -10.22 17.53
CA VAL A 255 -14.47 -10.29 16.06
C VAL A 255 -13.54 -11.44 15.64
N PRO A 256 -14.05 -12.67 15.48
CA PRO A 256 -13.22 -13.84 15.18
C PRO A 256 -12.55 -13.78 13.80
N ASN A 257 -13.07 -12.95 12.89
CA ASN A 257 -12.57 -12.80 11.52
C ASN A 257 -11.27 -11.96 11.41
N LEU A 258 -10.81 -11.37 12.51
CA LEU A 258 -9.61 -10.55 12.54
C LEU A 258 -8.39 -11.33 13.05
N TYR A 259 -7.33 -11.35 12.24
CA TYR A 259 -6.06 -11.99 12.56
C TYR A 259 -5.11 -11.00 13.23
N GLN A 260 -4.52 -11.42 14.35
CA GLN A 260 -3.51 -10.66 15.09
C GLN A 260 -2.10 -10.91 14.54
N HIS A 261 -1.32 -9.84 14.37
CA HIS A 261 0.05 -9.91 13.80
C HIS A 261 1.18 -9.66 14.80
N VAL A 262 0.87 -9.15 15.99
CA VAL A 262 1.85 -8.93 17.07
C VAL A 262 1.76 -10.08 18.06
N THR A 263 2.85 -10.84 18.22
CA THR A 263 2.92 -12.04 19.06
C THR A 263 4.06 -12.02 20.07
N PHE A 264 4.86 -10.96 20.10
CA PHE A 264 5.99 -10.80 21.02
C PHE A 264 5.64 -9.79 22.13
N PRO A 265 6.24 -9.89 23.32
CA PRO A 265 5.93 -9.01 24.44
C PRO A 265 6.33 -7.57 24.13
N THR A 266 5.42 -6.63 24.44
CA THR A 266 5.55 -5.21 24.10
C THR A 266 5.78 -4.35 25.33
N ARG A 267 5.36 -4.84 26.51
CA ARG A 267 5.65 -4.25 27.83
C ARG A 267 6.04 -5.35 28.81
N GLY A 268 7.31 -5.37 29.23
CA GLY A 268 7.83 -6.46 30.06
C GLY A 268 7.63 -7.81 29.39
N ASN A 269 6.88 -8.72 30.02
CA ASN A 269 6.52 -10.04 29.48
C ASN A 269 5.11 -10.11 28.88
N ARG A 270 4.39 -8.98 28.79
CA ARG A 270 3.00 -8.94 28.30
C ARG A 270 2.91 -8.37 26.89
N THR A 271 1.99 -8.91 26.10
CA THR A 271 1.61 -8.39 24.78
C THR A 271 0.38 -7.49 24.95
N LEU A 272 0.55 -6.18 25.02
CA LEU A 272 -0.57 -5.24 25.19
C LEU A 272 -0.93 -4.55 23.87
N ASP A 273 0.11 -4.26 23.07
CA ASP A 273 -0.05 -3.61 21.78
C ASP A 273 -0.40 -4.66 20.71
N HIS A 274 -1.47 -4.41 19.97
CA HIS A 274 -2.00 -5.34 18.98
C HIS A 274 -2.21 -4.69 17.62
N CYS A 275 -2.15 -5.52 16.59
CA CYS A 275 -2.51 -5.17 15.22
C CYS A 275 -3.37 -6.27 14.63
N TYR A 276 -4.58 -5.92 14.22
CA TYR A 276 -5.61 -6.81 13.71
C TYR A 276 -5.98 -6.43 12.27
N THR A 277 -6.10 -7.44 11.41
CA THR A 277 -6.61 -7.27 10.02
C THR A 277 -7.40 -8.51 9.58
N PRO A 278 -8.35 -8.39 8.65
CA PRO A 278 -9.06 -9.55 8.11
C PRO A 278 -8.17 -10.47 7.24
N TYR A 279 -6.99 -9.99 6.84
CA TYR A 279 -6.06 -10.72 5.99
C TYR A 279 -5.06 -11.55 6.81
N LYS A 280 -5.09 -12.87 6.65
CA LYS A 280 -4.13 -13.80 7.26
C LYS A 280 -2.70 -13.56 6.74
N ASP A 281 -1.71 -13.59 7.65
CA ASP A 281 -0.27 -13.44 7.35
C ASP A 281 0.09 -12.18 6.52
N SER A 282 -0.71 -11.13 6.65
CA SER A 282 -0.57 -9.88 5.89
C SER A 282 0.57 -9.00 6.39
N TYR A 283 0.91 -9.09 7.68
CA TYR A 283 1.92 -8.28 8.33
C TYR A 283 2.99 -9.10 9.05
N LYS A 284 4.17 -8.50 9.19
CA LYS A 284 5.24 -8.98 10.07
C LYS A 284 5.57 -7.87 11.06
N ALA A 285 5.34 -8.12 12.35
CA ALA A 285 5.73 -7.20 13.40
C ALA A 285 7.22 -7.39 13.78
N LEU A 286 7.91 -6.28 14.03
CA LEU A 286 9.28 -6.23 14.55
C LEU A 286 9.34 -5.24 15.72
N ALA A 287 9.96 -5.67 16.82
CA ALA A 287 10.22 -4.79 17.96
C ALA A 287 11.33 -3.78 17.63
N HIS A 288 11.15 -2.55 18.10
CA HIS A 288 12.11 -1.46 18.11
C HIS A 288 12.27 -0.95 19.55
N PRO A 289 13.41 -0.29 19.84
CA PRO A 289 13.62 0.32 21.15
C PRO A 289 12.48 1.29 21.51
N PRO A 290 12.06 1.34 22.79
CA PRO A 290 11.05 2.26 23.27
C PRO A 290 11.41 3.71 22.95
N PHE A 291 10.41 4.58 22.86
CA PHE A 291 10.63 6.03 22.71
C PHE A 291 10.97 6.65 24.06
N GLY A 292 12.11 7.34 24.16
CA GLY A 292 12.60 7.92 25.41
C GLY A 292 12.49 6.97 26.61
N LYS A 293 11.74 7.38 27.64
CA LYS A 293 11.49 6.62 28.88
C LYS A 293 10.18 5.80 28.88
N SER A 294 9.55 5.56 27.73
CA SER A 294 8.36 4.69 27.67
C SER A 294 8.75 3.27 28.08
N ASP A 295 7.88 2.59 28.82
CA ASP A 295 8.02 1.17 29.17
C ASP A 295 7.46 0.23 28.09
N HIS A 296 6.88 0.78 27.01
CA HIS A 296 6.44 0.04 25.83
C HIS A 296 7.47 0.09 24.70
N ALA A 297 7.75 -1.07 24.12
CA ALA A 297 8.54 -1.18 22.90
C ALA A 297 7.78 -0.58 21.70
N ALA A 298 8.49 0.13 20.83
CA ALA A 298 7.92 0.54 19.55
C ALA A 298 7.84 -0.66 18.61
N ILE A 299 6.84 -0.70 17.73
CA ILE A 299 6.55 -1.87 16.87
C ILE A 299 6.49 -1.41 15.42
N SER A 300 7.40 -1.92 14.60
CA SER A 300 7.33 -1.75 13.15
C SER A 300 6.54 -2.90 12.53
N ILE A 301 5.39 -2.57 11.96
CA ILE A 301 4.46 -3.49 11.30
C ILE A 301 4.72 -3.41 9.79
N ILE A 302 5.41 -4.42 9.27
CA ILE A 302 5.89 -4.44 7.89
C ILE A 302 4.92 -5.25 7.01
N PRO A 303 4.41 -4.69 5.90
CA PRO A 303 3.48 -5.38 5.02
C PRO A 303 4.16 -6.55 4.29
N LYS A 304 3.75 -7.76 4.61
CA LYS A 304 4.13 -9.00 3.93
C LYS A 304 3.16 -9.35 2.80
N TYR A 305 1.94 -8.81 2.85
CA TYR A 305 0.84 -9.10 1.95
C TYR A 305 1.26 -9.13 0.48
N LYS A 306 0.83 -10.20 -0.20
CA LYS A 306 0.97 -10.36 -1.64
C LYS A 306 -0.41 -10.26 -2.25
N GLN A 307 -0.54 -9.41 -3.27
CA GLN A 307 -1.73 -9.28 -4.09
C GLN A 307 -2.25 -10.66 -4.52
N ARG A 308 -3.57 -10.85 -4.51
CA ARG A 308 -4.29 -12.03 -5.00
C ARG A 308 -3.87 -12.40 -6.42
N LEU A 309 -3.65 -11.42 -7.30
CA LEU A 309 -3.12 -11.64 -8.66
C LEU A 309 -1.79 -12.43 -8.69
N LYS A 310 -0.99 -12.32 -7.62
CA LYS A 310 0.31 -13.01 -7.48
C LYS A 310 0.21 -14.30 -6.66
N ARG A 311 -0.94 -14.57 -6.03
CA ARG A 311 -1.19 -15.74 -5.18
C ARG A 311 -1.98 -16.80 -5.92
N GLU A 312 -3.01 -16.38 -6.65
CA GLU A 312 -3.96 -17.24 -7.34
C GLU A 312 -3.66 -17.22 -8.84
N ALA A 313 -3.69 -18.40 -9.47
CA ALA A 313 -3.56 -18.48 -10.92
C ALA A 313 -4.83 -17.92 -11.57
N PRO A 314 -4.72 -17.24 -12.72
CA PRO A 314 -5.89 -16.82 -13.48
C PRO A 314 -6.74 -18.02 -13.89
N VAL A 315 -8.05 -17.92 -13.72
CA VAL A 315 -8.99 -18.98 -14.06
C VAL A 315 -9.36 -18.85 -15.54
N GLN A 316 -9.27 -19.95 -16.28
CA GLN A 316 -9.82 -20.05 -17.63
C GLN A 316 -11.28 -20.46 -17.51
N ARG A 317 -12.17 -19.69 -18.14
CA ARG A 317 -13.59 -20.01 -18.22
C ARG A 317 -14.01 -19.97 -19.68
N GLU A 318 -14.67 -21.01 -20.14
CA GLU A 318 -15.35 -20.99 -21.42
C GLU A 318 -16.63 -20.16 -21.30
N VAL A 319 -16.80 -19.23 -22.23
CA VAL A 319 -17.98 -18.37 -22.34
C VAL A 319 -18.44 -18.39 -23.79
N ALA A 320 -19.73 -18.62 -23.98
CA ALA A 320 -20.39 -18.50 -25.27
C ALA A 320 -20.25 -17.04 -25.76
N ARG A 321 -19.70 -16.86 -26.96
CA ARG A 321 -19.48 -15.54 -27.53
C ARG A 321 -20.66 -15.17 -28.40
N CYS A 322 -21.66 -14.55 -27.78
CA CYS A 322 -22.76 -13.90 -28.51
C CYS A 322 -22.22 -12.64 -29.20
N THR A 323 -22.02 -12.74 -30.51
CA THR A 323 -21.87 -11.60 -31.43
C THR A 323 -23.22 -11.30 -32.07
N ASP A 324 -23.43 -10.08 -32.56
CA ASP A 324 -24.67 -9.72 -33.26
C ASP A 324 -24.95 -10.71 -34.41
N GLN A 325 -23.92 -11.04 -35.21
CA GLN A 325 -24.03 -12.07 -36.26
C GLN A 325 -24.50 -13.44 -35.76
N SER A 326 -23.93 -13.95 -34.66
CA SER A 326 -24.33 -15.26 -34.12
C SER A 326 -25.73 -15.25 -33.50
N VAL A 327 -26.21 -14.08 -33.09
CA VAL A 327 -27.60 -13.91 -32.62
C VAL A 327 -28.54 -13.94 -33.82
N ASP A 328 -28.19 -13.22 -34.89
CA ASP A 328 -28.95 -13.21 -36.15
C ASP A 328 -29.00 -14.63 -36.76
N ASP A 329 -27.86 -15.32 -36.85
CA ASP A 329 -27.79 -16.70 -37.36
C ASP A 329 -28.62 -17.69 -36.51
N LEU A 330 -28.65 -17.50 -35.19
CA LEU A 330 -29.47 -18.30 -34.28
C LEU A 330 -30.96 -18.00 -34.47
N GLN A 331 -31.31 -16.73 -34.69
CA GLN A 331 -32.67 -16.31 -34.93
C GLN A 331 -33.19 -16.88 -36.25
N ASP A 332 -32.41 -16.78 -37.32
CA ASP A 332 -32.73 -17.39 -38.62
C ASP A 332 -32.93 -18.91 -38.51
N ALA A 333 -32.10 -19.59 -37.73
CA ALA A 333 -32.21 -21.04 -37.51
C ALA A 333 -33.42 -21.45 -36.65
N LEU A 334 -33.87 -20.60 -35.74
CA LEU A 334 -35.08 -20.82 -34.95
C LEU A 334 -36.35 -20.54 -35.77
N ASP A 335 -36.29 -19.59 -36.71
CA ASP A 335 -37.38 -19.25 -37.61
C ASP A 335 -37.58 -20.31 -38.71
N ASP A 336 -36.51 -20.99 -39.15
CA ASP A 336 -36.57 -22.10 -40.12
C ASP A 336 -36.94 -23.46 -39.50
N ALA A 337 -36.97 -23.57 -38.16
CA ALA A 337 -37.26 -24.82 -37.47
C ALA A 337 -38.74 -25.24 -37.60
N ASP A 338 -39.00 -26.50 -37.99
CA ASP A 338 -40.35 -27.09 -38.00
C ASP A 338 -40.83 -27.42 -36.58
N TRP A 339 -41.39 -26.42 -35.89
CA TRP A 339 -41.94 -26.56 -34.53
C TRP A 339 -43.10 -27.56 -34.43
N ASP A 340 -43.82 -27.81 -35.53
CA ASP A 340 -44.92 -28.77 -35.55
C ASP A 340 -44.43 -30.22 -35.52
N MET A 341 -43.17 -30.49 -35.87
CA MET A 341 -42.53 -31.79 -35.67
C MET A 341 -42.51 -32.18 -34.18
N PHE A 342 -42.15 -31.24 -33.29
CA PHE A 342 -42.11 -31.48 -31.85
C PHE A 342 -43.51 -31.70 -31.28
N ARG A 343 -44.52 -30.98 -31.79
CA ARG A 343 -45.92 -31.17 -31.38
C ARG A 343 -46.52 -32.51 -31.82
N ARG A 344 -46.01 -33.09 -32.91
CA ARG A 344 -46.49 -34.36 -33.47
C ARG A 344 -45.79 -35.60 -32.90
N SER A 345 -44.70 -35.44 -32.15
CA SER A 345 -43.83 -36.53 -31.71
C SER A 345 -43.91 -36.87 -30.22
N THR A 346 -44.62 -36.06 -29.42
CA THR A 346 -44.74 -36.26 -27.97
C THR A 346 -46.17 -36.01 -27.51
N ASP A 347 -46.75 -36.97 -26.79
CA ASP A 347 -48.09 -36.85 -26.20
C ASP A 347 -48.06 -36.25 -24.78
N ASP A 348 -46.87 -36.17 -24.15
CA ASP A 348 -46.64 -35.59 -22.84
C ASP A 348 -45.99 -34.20 -22.91
N VAL A 349 -46.47 -33.27 -22.07
CA VAL A 349 -45.99 -31.87 -22.03
C VAL A 349 -44.56 -31.79 -21.48
N SER A 350 -44.17 -32.69 -20.58
CA SER A 350 -42.82 -32.71 -20.00
C SER A 350 -41.81 -33.19 -21.04
N GLU A 351 -42.14 -34.25 -21.78
CA GLU A 351 -41.31 -34.76 -22.88
C GLU A 351 -41.18 -33.73 -24.01
N PHE A 352 -42.26 -33.02 -24.34
CA PHE A 352 -42.23 -31.91 -25.29
C PHE A 352 -41.25 -30.80 -24.85
N MET A 353 -41.32 -30.39 -23.58
CA MET A 353 -40.41 -29.36 -23.06
C MET A 353 -38.95 -29.83 -23.05
N GLU A 354 -38.66 -31.08 -22.69
CA GLU A 354 -37.30 -31.60 -22.73
C GLU A 354 -36.75 -31.66 -24.17
N ALA A 355 -37.57 -32.08 -25.14
CA ALA A 355 -37.18 -32.14 -26.55
C ALA A 355 -36.90 -30.74 -27.11
N VAL A 356 -37.76 -29.76 -26.83
CA VAL A 356 -37.59 -28.37 -27.27
C VAL A 356 -36.38 -27.72 -26.61
N VAL A 357 -36.22 -27.86 -25.29
CA VAL A 357 -35.05 -27.33 -24.57
C VAL A 357 -33.76 -27.99 -25.05
N GLY A 358 -33.79 -29.30 -25.32
CA GLY A 358 -32.67 -30.03 -25.90
C GLY A 358 -32.30 -29.55 -27.31
N PHE A 359 -33.29 -29.32 -28.18
CA PHE A 359 -33.08 -28.81 -29.52
C PHE A 359 -32.52 -27.39 -29.52
N ILE A 360 -33.10 -26.47 -28.73
CA ILE A 360 -32.61 -25.10 -28.56
C ILE A 360 -31.19 -25.12 -27.98
N GLY A 361 -30.94 -25.96 -26.97
CA GLY A 361 -29.62 -26.13 -26.36
C GLY A 361 -28.58 -26.58 -27.39
N LYS A 362 -28.95 -27.48 -28.30
CA LYS A 362 -28.08 -27.94 -29.39
C LYS A 362 -27.84 -26.85 -30.43
N LEU A 363 -28.87 -26.13 -30.87
CA LEU A 363 -28.71 -25.00 -31.80
C LEU A 363 -27.80 -23.91 -31.21
N VAL A 364 -27.95 -23.61 -29.92
CA VAL A 364 -27.10 -22.67 -29.20
C VAL A 364 -25.65 -23.16 -29.17
N ASP A 365 -25.42 -24.44 -28.91
CA ASP A 365 -24.07 -25.01 -28.88
C ASP A 365 -23.40 -25.11 -30.27
N ASP A 366 -24.18 -25.33 -31.33
CA ASP A 366 -23.69 -25.43 -32.70
C ASP A 366 -23.44 -24.05 -33.33
N MET A 367 -24.32 -23.07 -33.07
CA MET A 367 -24.25 -21.73 -33.68
C MET A 367 -23.40 -20.74 -32.88
N ILE A 368 -23.37 -20.83 -31.54
CA ILE A 368 -22.65 -19.84 -30.72
C ILE A 368 -21.24 -20.35 -30.40
N PRO A 369 -20.18 -19.75 -30.96
CA PRO A 369 -18.83 -20.20 -30.71
C PRO A 369 -18.44 -19.98 -29.24
N ARG A 370 -17.90 -21.04 -28.61
CA ARG A 370 -17.34 -20.96 -27.27
C ARG A 370 -15.93 -20.35 -27.33
N THR A 371 -15.69 -19.33 -26.52
CA THR A 371 -14.36 -18.73 -26.37
C THR A 371 -13.85 -18.87 -24.96
N THR A 372 -12.56 -19.20 -24.82
CA THR A 372 -11.92 -19.26 -23.52
C THR A 372 -11.49 -17.86 -23.11
N ILE A 373 -12.08 -17.34 -22.04
CA ILE A 373 -11.65 -16.09 -21.43
C ILE A 373 -10.82 -16.36 -20.18
N LYS A 374 -9.75 -15.57 -20.02
CA LYS A 374 -8.89 -15.62 -18.84
C LYS A 374 -9.37 -14.58 -17.83
N LYS A 375 -10.00 -15.03 -16.73
CA LYS A 375 -10.41 -14.15 -15.63
C LYS A 375 -9.30 -14.08 -14.58
N PHE A 376 -8.92 -12.86 -14.23
CA PHE A 376 -7.93 -12.64 -13.18
C PHE A 376 -8.62 -12.55 -11.80
N PRO A 377 -7.99 -13.06 -10.71
CA PRO A 377 -8.61 -13.07 -9.37
C PRO A 377 -8.95 -11.69 -8.78
N ASN A 378 -8.32 -10.63 -9.30
CA ASN A 378 -8.52 -9.23 -8.90
C ASN A 378 -9.47 -8.47 -9.84
N GLN A 379 -10.06 -9.12 -10.85
CA GLN A 379 -10.98 -8.48 -11.77
C GLN A 379 -12.33 -8.24 -11.06
N LYS A 380 -12.75 -6.96 -11.00
CA LYS A 380 -14.03 -6.61 -10.40
C LYS A 380 -15.18 -7.05 -11.32
N PRO A 381 -16.31 -7.55 -10.78
CA PRO A 381 -17.40 -8.10 -11.60
C PRO A 381 -18.00 -7.12 -12.61
N TRP A 382 -18.03 -5.83 -12.25
CA TRP A 382 -18.55 -4.75 -13.09
C TRP A 382 -17.57 -4.26 -14.17
N VAL A 383 -16.34 -4.80 -14.25
CA VAL A 383 -15.40 -4.45 -15.33
C VAL A 383 -15.73 -5.30 -16.55
N ASP A 384 -16.61 -4.74 -17.36
CA ASP A 384 -17.10 -5.29 -18.61
C ASP A 384 -16.09 -5.09 -19.77
N ARG A 385 -16.56 -5.25 -21.01
CA ARG A 385 -15.75 -5.01 -22.21
C ARG A 385 -15.57 -3.52 -22.48
N THR A 386 -16.60 -2.71 -22.32
CA THR A 386 -16.58 -1.29 -22.66
C THR A 386 -15.62 -0.50 -21.75
N ILE A 387 -15.62 -0.78 -20.45
CA ILE A 387 -14.70 -0.18 -19.48
C ILE A 387 -13.26 -0.59 -19.81
N ARG A 388 -13.04 -1.82 -20.27
CA ARG A 388 -11.69 -2.32 -20.63
C ARG A 388 -11.17 -1.62 -21.87
N GLU A 389 -12.01 -1.44 -22.88
CA GLU A 389 -11.66 -0.69 -24.10
C GLU A 389 -11.35 0.77 -23.76
N ALA A 390 -12.15 1.42 -22.91
CA ALA A 390 -11.89 2.78 -22.43
C ALA A 390 -10.57 2.89 -21.65
N LEU A 391 -10.26 1.93 -20.77
CA LEU A 391 -8.99 1.89 -20.03
C LEU A 391 -7.78 1.68 -20.95
N ASN A 392 -7.90 0.81 -21.94
CA ASN A 392 -6.85 0.57 -22.92
C ASN A 392 -6.59 1.83 -23.76
N SER A 393 -7.65 2.50 -24.22
CA SER A 393 -7.55 3.79 -24.93
C SER A 393 -6.87 4.86 -24.08
N CYS A 394 -7.26 5.00 -22.81
CA CYS A 394 -6.62 5.91 -21.86
C CYS A 394 -5.13 5.61 -21.64
N THR A 395 -4.75 4.32 -21.56
CA THR A 395 -3.35 3.90 -21.42
C THR A 395 -2.54 4.18 -22.69
N ALA A 396 -3.14 3.99 -23.87
CA ALA A 396 -2.53 4.35 -25.14
C ALA A 396 -2.28 5.86 -25.22
N ALA A 397 -3.29 6.68 -24.93
CA ALA A 397 -3.17 8.14 -24.90
C ALA A 397 -2.10 8.64 -23.90
N TYR A 398 -1.97 7.98 -22.75
CA TYR A 398 -0.90 8.29 -21.79
C TYR A 398 0.49 8.01 -22.36
N THR A 399 0.64 6.85 -23.01
CA THR A 399 1.92 6.43 -23.60
C THR A 399 2.31 7.37 -24.73
N THR A 400 1.36 7.73 -25.59
CA THR A 400 1.54 8.74 -26.64
C THR A 400 1.90 10.09 -26.04
N GLY A 401 1.22 10.52 -24.98
CA GLY A 401 1.48 11.81 -24.33
C GLY A 401 2.86 11.91 -23.64
N ILE A 402 3.39 10.81 -23.11
CA ILE A 402 4.79 10.75 -22.64
C ILE A 402 5.77 10.96 -23.80
N ILE A 403 5.47 10.40 -24.98
CA ILE A 403 6.35 10.45 -26.15
C ILE A 403 6.25 11.82 -26.84
N SER A 404 5.05 12.39 -26.96
CA SER A 404 4.77 13.65 -27.66
C SER A 404 4.91 14.88 -26.76
N GLY A 405 4.90 14.72 -25.44
CA GLY A 405 4.86 15.81 -24.47
C GLY A 405 3.49 16.47 -24.27
N ASN A 406 2.46 16.04 -25.02
CA ASN A 406 1.09 16.57 -24.91
C ASN A 406 0.17 15.59 -24.15
N MET A 407 -0.40 16.04 -23.03
CA MET A 407 -1.27 15.23 -22.15
C MET A 407 -2.77 15.50 -22.32
N ASP A 408 -3.21 16.27 -23.31
CA ASP A 408 -4.62 16.66 -23.42
C ASP A 408 -5.53 15.52 -23.90
N GLU A 409 -5.07 14.71 -24.86
CA GLU A 409 -5.76 13.47 -25.25
C GLU A 409 -5.89 12.51 -24.05
N TYR A 410 -4.85 12.47 -23.22
CA TYR A 410 -4.86 11.69 -21.99
C TYR A 410 -5.93 12.18 -21.01
N LYS A 411 -6.03 13.49 -20.77
CA LYS A 411 -7.06 14.09 -19.89
C LYS A 411 -8.47 13.78 -20.39
N SER A 412 -8.69 13.87 -21.70
CA SER A 412 -9.99 13.57 -22.34
C SER A 412 -10.35 12.09 -22.17
N ALA A 413 -9.43 11.17 -22.50
CA ALA A 413 -9.64 9.73 -22.33
C ALA A 413 -9.86 9.35 -20.85
N ALA A 414 -9.13 9.97 -19.91
CA ALA A 414 -9.32 9.77 -18.48
C ALA A 414 -10.68 10.29 -17.97
N TYR A 415 -11.23 11.34 -18.59
CA TYR A 415 -12.59 11.79 -18.31
C TYR A 415 -13.64 10.81 -18.86
N GLY A 416 -13.45 10.31 -20.09
CA GLY A 416 -14.29 9.29 -20.71
C GLY A 416 -14.40 8.03 -19.87
N VAL A 417 -13.27 7.50 -19.36
CA VAL A 417 -13.25 6.34 -18.45
C VAL A 417 -14.08 6.62 -17.18
N ARG A 418 -13.94 7.81 -16.57
CA ARG A 418 -14.70 8.17 -15.37
C ARG A 418 -16.20 8.21 -15.63
N ARG A 419 -16.63 8.68 -16.80
CA ARG A 419 -18.04 8.71 -17.19
C ARG A 419 -18.61 7.30 -17.33
N VAL A 420 -17.97 6.44 -18.11
CA VAL A 420 -18.41 5.05 -18.34
C VAL A 420 -18.46 4.27 -17.03
N VAL A 421 -17.42 4.39 -16.18
CA VAL A 421 -17.41 3.74 -14.86
C VAL A 421 -18.55 4.28 -13.99
N ARG A 422 -18.85 5.58 -14.02
CA ARG A 422 -19.93 6.18 -13.23
C ARG A 422 -21.31 5.71 -13.68
N GLU A 423 -21.52 5.56 -14.98
CA GLU A 423 -22.77 5.04 -15.54
C GLU A 423 -22.99 3.58 -15.09
N GLU A 424 -21.95 2.74 -15.19
CA GLU A 424 -22.03 1.32 -14.82
C GLU A 424 -22.11 1.09 -13.29
N THR A 425 -21.52 1.98 -12.49
CA THR A 425 -21.51 1.88 -11.02
C THR A 425 -22.62 2.67 -10.34
N ARG A 426 -23.45 3.42 -11.07
CA ARG A 426 -24.53 4.25 -10.51
C ARG A 426 -25.57 3.43 -9.75
N ASP A 427 -25.72 2.16 -10.14
CA ASP A 427 -26.61 1.20 -9.48
C ASP A 427 -25.93 0.42 -8.33
N THR A 428 -24.63 0.62 -8.07
CA THR A 428 -23.86 -0.21 -7.13
C THR A 428 -22.90 0.52 -6.17
N VAL A 429 -22.48 1.79 -6.39
CA VAL A 429 -21.48 2.48 -5.53
C VAL A 429 -21.74 3.99 -5.42
N PRO A 430 -21.57 4.63 -4.24
CA PRO A 430 -21.77 6.08 -4.07
C PRO A 430 -20.83 6.94 -4.94
N ALA A 431 -21.30 8.13 -5.36
CA ALA A 431 -20.58 9.03 -6.27
C ALA A 431 -19.21 9.55 -5.76
N GLU A 432 -18.97 9.49 -4.44
CA GLU A 432 -17.74 9.96 -3.79
C GLU A 432 -16.50 9.11 -4.12
N TRP A 433 -16.69 7.91 -4.70
CA TRP A 433 -15.65 6.92 -4.97
C TRP A 433 -14.96 7.07 -6.35
N LEU A 434 -15.46 7.98 -7.21
CA LEU A 434 -15.03 8.16 -8.60
C LEU A 434 -13.80 9.06 -8.80
N LYS A 435 -13.17 9.55 -7.72
CA LYS A 435 -11.89 10.26 -7.84
C LYS A 435 -10.75 9.25 -8.00
N ILE A 436 -10.50 8.84 -9.24
CA ILE A 436 -9.27 8.13 -9.64
C ILE A 436 -8.22 9.22 -9.92
N PRO A 437 -7.23 9.48 -9.03
CA PRO A 437 -6.09 10.27 -9.42
C PRO A 437 -5.19 9.42 -10.30
N VAL A 438 -4.85 9.96 -11.45
CA VAL A 438 -3.87 9.39 -12.35
C VAL A 438 -2.50 9.77 -11.80
N ALA A 439 -1.57 8.81 -11.82
CA ALA A 439 -0.17 9.08 -11.53
C ALA A 439 0.39 10.12 -12.53
N GLY A 440 0.66 11.33 -12.06
CA GLY A 440 1.38 12.37 -12.80
C GLY A 440 0.54 13.59 -13.13
N THR A 441 0.21 14.38 -12.12
CA THR A 441 0.04 15.83 -12.29
C THR A 441 1.22 16.51 -11.58
N MET A 442 2.18 16.99 -12.37
CA MET A 442 3.03 18.10 -11.95
C MET A 442 2.15 19.34 -12.12
N ASP A 443 1.72 19.91 -11.01
CA ASP A 443 1.00 21.18 -11.02
C ASP A 443 2.03 22.31 -11.10
N ASP A 444 2.19 22.86 -12.30
CA ASP A 444 2.83 24.17 -12.50
C ASP A 444 1.81 25.23 -12.05
N HIS A 445 2.06 25.80 -10.87
CA HIS A 445 1.36 27.00 -10.41
C HIS A 445 2.09 28.24 -10.92
N GLY A 446 1.42 29.00 -11.77
CA GLY A 446 1.70 30.40 -12.03
C GLY A 446 0.39 31.16 -12.26
N LEU A 447 0.01 32.00 -11.28
CA LEU A 447 -0.60 33.35 -11.38
C LEU A 447 -1.80 33.51 -12.36
N GLN A 448 -2.98 34.07 -12.05
CA GLN A 448 -3.34 35.10 -11.07
C GLN A 448 -4.88 35.30 -11.07
N GLU A 449 -5.44 35.44 -9.86
CA GLU A 449 -6.58 36.27 -9.41
C GLU A 449 -8.02 36.21 -9.98
N PRO A 450 -9.01 36.63 -9.14
CA PRO A 450 -10.38 36.11 -9.15
C PRO A 450 -11.45 37.13 -9.59
N THR A 451 -12.59 36.65 -10.08
CA THR A 451 -13.79 37.47 -10.22
C THR A 451 -15.06 36.71 -9.80
N LEU A 452 -15.58 37.15 -8.66
CA LEU A 452 -16.98 37.49 -8.38
C LEU A 452 -18.09 36.41 -8.58
N ARG A 453 -18.55 35.89 -7.43
CA ARG A 453 -19.98 35.77 -7.02
C ARG A 453 -20.80 36.95 -7.60
N THR A 454 -22.05 36.89 -8.02
CA THR A 454 -23.29 36.12 -7.75
C THR A 454 -24.24 36.51 -8.90
N ASP A 455 -25.19 35.72 -9.38
CA ASP A 455 -26.54 35.53 -8.86
C ASP A 455 -27.28 34.72 -9.93
N GLU A 456 -27.93 33.61 -9.56
CA GLU A 456 -29.00 33.03 -10.38
C GLU A 456 -30.30 33.05 -9.57
N CYS A 457 -31.30 33.55 -10.27
CA CYS A 457 -32.64 33.85 -9.84
C CYS A 457 -33.55 32.69 -10.27
N ARG A 458 -34.55 32.43 -9.41
CA ARG A 458 -35.72 31.53 -9.54
C ARG A 458 -35.56 30.07 -9.14
#